data_AF-A0A975PIV1-F1
#
_entry.id   AF-A0A975PIV1-F1
#
_cell.length_a   1.000
_cell.length_b   1.000
_cell.length_c   1.000
_cell.angle_alpha   90.00
_cell.angle_beta   90.00
_cell.angle_gamma   90.00
#
_symmetry.space_group_name_H-M   'P 1'
#
loop_
_entity.id
_entity.type
_entity.pdbx_description
1 polymer ?
#
loop_
_entity_poly.entity_id
_entity_poly.type
_entity_poly.pdbx_seq_one_letter_code
_entity_poly.pdbx_strand_id
1 'polypeptide(L)' 'MSINCTVQTNRSFEKAIEDLKKSLSNHNFAVLWELNFKDKPKEKGLYFDKNFKILEVCNPVQTKKC' A
#
# COMPACT_ATOMS: atom_id res chain seq x y z
N MET A 1 20.88 -2.20 9.54
CA MET A 1 20.51 -1.89 8.14
C MET A 1 19.02 -1.55 8.15
N SER A 2 18.66 -0.27 8.07
CA SER A 2 17.26 0.16 8.13
C SER A 2 16.68 0.17 6.72
N ILE A 3 15.94 -0.88 6.36
CA ILE A 3 15.32 -1.02 5.03
C ILE A 3 13.99 -0.27 5.05
N ASN A 4 14.05 1.05 4.95
CA ASN A 4 12.87 1.91 4.81
C ASN A 4 13.05 2.79 3.57
N CYS A 5 12.30 2.51 2.50
CA CYS A 5 12.24 3.37 1.32
C CYS A 5 11.01 4.26 1.41
N THR A 6 11.21 5.56 1.58
CA THR A 6 10.13 6.55 1.63
C THR A 6 10.29 7.52 0.47
N VAL A 7 9.22 7.70 -0.31
CA VAL A 7 9.14 8.66 -1.42
C VAL A 7 7.92 9.54 -1.25
N GLN A 8 8.02 10.81 -1.64
CA GLN A 8 6.93 11.79 -1.56
C GLN A 8 6.38 12.10 -2.96
N THR A 9 5.08 12.39 -3.04
CA THR A 9 4.40 12.75 -4.29
C THR A 9 3.38 13.86 -4.03
N ASN A 10 3.19 14.74 -5.01
CA ASN A 10 2.21 15.82 -4.97
C ASN A 10 0.80 15.37 -5.41
N ARG A 11 0.63 14.08 -5.72
CA ARG A 11 -0.65 13.50 -6.15
C ARG A 11 -1.61 13.38 -4.96
N SER A 12 -2.91 13.46 -5.22
CA SER A 12 -3.93 13.14 -4.22
C SER A 12 -3.78 11.70 -3.74
N PHE A 13 -4.21 11.41 -2.52
CA PHE A 13 -4.07 10.10 -1.90
C PHE A 13 -4.62 8.96 -2.78
N GLU A 14 -5.83 9.12 -3.29
CA GLU A 14 -6.48 8.12 -4.17
C GLU A 14 -5.69 7.92 -5.46
N LYS A 15 -5.21 9.01 -6.07
CA LYS A 15 -4.43 8.94 -7.31
C LYS A 15 -3.06 8.33 -7.10
N ALA A 16 -2.43 8.59 -5.95
CA ALA A 16 -1.16 7.98 -5.58
C ALA A 16 -1.30 6.46 -5.40
N ILE A 17 -2.38 5.99 -4.77
CA ILE A 17 -2.66 4.57 -4.61
C ILE A 17 -2.94 3.91 -5.97
N GLU A 18 -3.75 4.53 -6.83
CA GLU A 18 -4.03 4.01 -8.18
C GLU A 18 -2.75 3.87 -9.02
N ASP A 19 -1.93 4.93 -9.06
CA ASP A 19 -0.67 4.93 -9.80
C ASP A 19 0.32 3.91 -9.25
N LEU A 20 0.40 3.78 -7.93
CA LEU A 20 1.23 2.78 -7.27
C LEU A 20 0.77 1.37 -7.63
N LYS A 21 -0.53 1.06 -7.56
CA LYS A 21 -1.06 -0.25 -7.97
C LYS A 21 -0.77 -0.55 -9.43
N LYS A 22 -0.89 0.45 -10.31
CA LYS A 22 -0.58 0.30 -11.73
C LYS A 22 0.91 0.01 -11.94
N SER A 23 1.78 0.74 -11.25
CA SER A 23 3.24 0.51 -11.28
C SER A 23 3.58 -0.89 -10.76
N LEU A 24 3.05 -1.29 -9.61
CA LEU A 24 3.22 -2.63 -9.04
C LEU A 24 2.82 -3.72 -10.05
N SER A 25 1.65 -3.59 -10.68
CA SER A 25 1.16 -4.54 -11.70
C SER A 25 2.11 -4.62 -12.90
N ASN A 26 2.59 -3.48 -13.41
CA ASN A 26 3.57 -3.44 -14.50
C ASN A 26 4.90 -4.14 -14.15
N HIS A 27 5.24 -4.19 -12.86
CA HIS A 27 6.42 -4.87 -12.34
C HIS A 27 6.14 -6.31 -11.86
N ASN A 28 4.98 -6.89 -12.22
CA ASN A 28 4.52 -8.23 -11.83
C ASN A 28 4.30 -8.40 -10.31
N PHE A 29 3.94 -7.34 -9.61
CA PHE A 29 3.44 -7.39 -8.24
C PHE A 29 1.91 -7.34 -8.25
N ALA A 30 1.28 -8.32 -7.60
CA ALA A 30 -0.15 -8.34 -7.34
C ALA A 30 -0.43 -7.80 -5.93
N VAL A 31 -1.50 -7.03 -5.78
CA VAL A 31 -2.01 -6.61 -4.46
C VAL A 31 -2.85 -7.76 -3.90
N LEU A 32 -2.47 -8.30 -2.75
CA LEU A 32 -3.19 -9.38 -2.07
C LEU A 32 -4.26 -8.82 -1.13
N TRP A 33 -3.92 -7.74 -0.41
CA TRP A 33 -4.79 -7.14 0.58
C TRP A 33 -4.53 -5.65 0.71
N GLU A 34 -5.57 -4.89 1.06
CA GLU A 34 -5.45 -3.47 1.35
C GLU A 34 -6.30 -3.08 2.54
N LEU A 35 -5.75 -2.22 3.40
CA LEU A 35 -6.43 -1.72 4.57
C LEU A 35 -6.20 -0.22 4.70
N ASN A 36 -7.28 0.54 4.74
CA ASN A 36 -7.22 1.95 5.09
C ASN A 36 -7.62 2.13 6.55
N PHE A 37 -6.76 2.80 7.32
CA PHE A 37 -6.96 3.02 8.75
C PHE A 37 -8.07 4.03 9.02
N LYS A 38 -8.37 4.91 8.06
CA LYS A 38 -9.51 5.82 8.14
C LYS A 38 -10.84 5.07 8.26
N ASP A 39 -10.92 3.85 7.70
CA ASP A 39 -12.13 3.03 7.68
C ASP A 39 -12.24 2.11 8.91
N LYS A 40 -11.25 2.10 9.81
CA LYS A 40 -11.34 1.30 11.05
C LYS A 40 -12.29 1.93 12.07
N PRO A 41 -13.18 1.13 12.69
CA PRO A 41 -14.15 1.64 13.66
C PRO A 41 -13.47 2.23 14.89
N LYS A 42 -14.06 3.31 15.41
CA LYS A 42 -13.60 4.12 16.54
C LYS A 42 -13.51 3.37 17.88
N GLU A 43 -13.94 2.10 17.93
CA GLU A 43 -14.12 1.30 19.15
C GLU A 43 -12.86 1.13 20.01
N LYS A 44 -11.66 1.36 19.46
CA LYS A 44 -10.40 1.31 20.22
C LYS A 44 -9.82 2.68 20.64
N GLY A 45 -10.57 3.77 20.50
CA GLY A 45 -10.09 5.11 20.88
C GLY A 45 -8.97 5.68 19.99
N LEU A 46 -8.63 4.98 18.90
CA LEU A 46 -7.65 5.42 17.91
C LEU A 46 -8.38 6.14 16.77
N TYR A 47 -8.49 7.47 16.88
CA TYR A 47 -9.00 8.31 15.81
C TYR A 47 -7.89 8.59 14.79
N PHE A 48 -7.87 7.85 13.69
CA PHE A 48 -6.96 8.10 12.57
C PHE A 48 -7.70 8.85 11.46
N ASP A 49 -7.74 10.18 11.56
CA ASP A 49 -8.38 11.03 10.55
C ASP A 49 -7.56 11.13 9.24
N LYS A 50 -6.28 10.76 9.31
CA LYS A 50 -5.38 10.79 8.18
C LYS A 50 -5.59 9.56 7.31
N ASN A 51 -5.68 9.79 6.00
CA ASN A 51 -5.65 8.72 5.01
C ASN A 51 -4.33 7.95 5.12
N PHE A 52 -4.41 6.70 5.58
CA PHE A 52 -3.26 5.82 5.75
C PHE A 52 -3.67 4.42 5.30
N LYS A 53 -3.20 4.02 4.11
CA LYS A 53 -3.53 2.74 3.50
C LYS A 53 -2.29 1.85 3.46
N ILE A 54 -2.43 0.65 4.02
CA ILE A 54 -1.47 -0.44 3.90
C ILE A 54 -1.87 -1.29 2.70
N LEU A 55 -0.89 -1.67 1.89
CA LEU A 55 -1.04 -2.56 0.74
C LEU A 55 -0.11 -3.75 0.97
N GLU A 56 -0.67 -4.96 1.04
CA GLU A 56 0.10 -6.19 0.97
C GLU A 56 0.25 -6.57 -0.50
N VAL A 57 1.50 -6.77 -0.94
CA VAL A 57 1.82 -7.07 -2.33
C VAL A 57 2.71 -8.31 -2.42
N CYS A 58 2.51 -9.10 -3.47
CA CYS A 58 3.28 -10.31 -3.74
C CYS A 58 3.79 -10.30 -5.18
N ASN A 59 5.03 -10.76 -5.37
CA ASN A 59 5.58 -11.01 -6.69
C ASN A 59 5.62 -12.53 -6.96
N PRO A 60 4.59 -13.10 -7.63
CA PRO A 60 4.55 -14.53 -7.90
C PRO A 60 5.68 -14.99 -8.83
N VAL A 61 6.26 -14.10 -9.64
CA VAL A 61 7.36 -14.44 -10.56
C VAL A 61 8.67 -14.66 -9.80
N GLN A 62 8.91 -13.89 -8.74
CA GLN A 62 10.07 -14.12 -7.87
C GLN A 62 9.88 -15.34 -6.95
N THR A 63 8.64 -15.64 -6.55
CA THR A 63 8.32 -16.77 -5.66
C THR A 63 8.55 -18.15 -6.30
N LYS A 64 8.56 -18.26 -7.64
CA LYS A 64 8.76 -19.52 -8.38
C LYS A 64 10.23 -19.84 -8.73
N LYS A 65 11.21 -19.11 -8.18
CA LYS A 65 12.65 -19.29 -8.47
C LYS A 65 13.39 -20.25 -7.53
N CYS A 66 12.69 -21.16 -6.85
CA CYS A 66 13.29 -22.25 -6.08
C CYS A 66 12.92 -23.60 -6.67
#